data_AF-A0A3B6TDV3-F1
#
_entry.id   AF-A0A3B6TDV3-F1
#
_cell.length_a   1.000
_cell.length_b   1.000
_cell.length_c   1.000
_cell.angle_alpha   90.00
_cell.angle_beta   90.00
_cell.angle_gamma   90.00
#
_symmetry.space_group_name_H-M   'P 1'
#
loop_
_entity.id
_entity.type
_entity.pdbx_description
1 polymer ?
#
loop_
_entity_poly.entity_id
_entity_poly.type
_entity_poly.pdbx_seq_one_letter_code
_entity_poly.pdbx_strand_id
1 'polypeptide(L)'
;MAIILLLLLSCLTPFQEAAADAFCDNVKVLAATLPNKTSSSPVHFATTTVGQAPDIVYALALCRGDILNDTACSQSVANTFGIVRNATPPDMECYGGTRYYAEYSILLYNFNDILAPSIYTNSTGDENGGDPPFERWNVKNVTGDVPLVAGLIRELLVETVEKAASATPRRFATGVMDSGTTFPKVYSLAQCTPDLSTGDCLACLNHLLGLINSTMSLRMGGQMGVIRCYFRYEASPFYQGQPMISLGPPAPTPGEHKRRMSKLWIIAIVLVPVAAAAFLFFILYSRRLTKQRKGTLLRLQGSRRSQDLEGEEELVWQGGNSEFMVFDFEQLLEATNNFSEENKLGQGGFGPVYKGKLTDGLEIAVKRLASHSGQGFTEFKNEVQLIAKLQHSNLVRLLGCCYQDEEKILVYEYLPNKSPMSTAVFPR
;
A
#
# COMPACT_ATOMS: atom_id res chain seq x y z
N MET A 1 -46.16 -27.34 -47.56
CA MET A 1 -46.22 -26.30 -46.50
C MET A 1 -46.42 -26.85 -45.07
N ALA A 2 -46.61 -28.15 -44.86
CA ALA A 2 -46.79 -28.69 -43.50
C ALA A 2 -45.47 -29.10 -42.78
N ILE A 3 -44.39 -29.35 -43.52
CA ILE A 3 -43.11 -29.84 -42.94
C ILE A 3 -42.23 -28.69 -42.44
N ILE A 4 -42.36 -27.49 -43.01
CA ILE A 4 -41.60 -26.30 -42.59
C ILE A 4 -42.15 -25.70 -41.29
N LEU A 5 -43.43 -25.92 -40.97
CA LEU A 5 -44.04 -25.46 -39.72
C LEU A 5 -43.61 -26.29 -38.50
N LEU A 6 -43.21 -27.55 -38.70
CA LEU A 6 -42.73 -28.44 -37.64
C LEU A 6 -41.28 -28.16 -37.21
N LEU A 7 -40.45 -27.58 -38.09
CA LEU A 7 -39.07 -27.21 -37.77
C LEU A 7 -38.95 -25.85 -37.07
N LEU A 8 -39.99 -25.00 -37.13
CA LEU A 8 -40.04 -23.72 -36.42
C LEU A 8 -40.62 -23.84 -35.00
N LEU A 9 -41.30 -24.95 -34.66
CA LEU A 9 -41.79 -25.21 -33.30
C LEU A 9 -40.76 -25.91 -32.38
N SER A 10 -39.65 -26.42 -32.91
CA SER A 10 -38.58 -27.05 -32.12
C SER A 10 -37.51 -26.09 -31.61
N CYS A 11 -37.67 -24.76 -31.82
CA CYS A 11 -36.70 -23.74 -31.39
C CYS A 11 -37.22 -22.85 -30.24
N LEU A 12 -38.18 -23.34 -29.47
CA LEU A 12 -38.51 -22.79 -28.16
C LEU A 12 -38.00 -23.79 -27.12
N THR A 13 -36.69 -23.86 -26.95
CA THR A 13 -36.17 -24.21 -25.63
C THR A 13 -36.76 -23.17 -24.68
N PRO A 14 -37.35 -23.55 -23.54
CA PRO A 14 -37.57 -22.56 -22.50
C PRO A 14 -36.20 -21.90 -22.28
N PHE A 15 -36.18 -20.57 -22.22
CA PHE A 15 -35.03 -19.87 -21.64
C PHE A 15 -34.72 -20.60 -20.35
N GLN A 16 -33.68 -21.43 -20.35
CA GLN A 16 -33.19 -22.06 -19.15
C GLN A 16 -32.60 -20.89 -18.39
N GLU A 17 -33.38 -20.29 -17.49
CA GLU A 17 -32.83 -19.46 -16.41
C GLU A 17 -31.56 -20.16 -15.95
N ALA A 18 -30.43 -19.45 -16.00
CA ALA A 18 -29.18 -19.96 -15.46
C ALA A 18 -29.50 -20.54 -14.09
N ALA A 19 -29.19 -21.83 -13.87
CA ALA A 19 -29.52 -22.50 -12.62
C ALA A 19 -29.05 -21.60 -11.48
N ALA A 20 -29.97 -21.17 -10.61
CA ALA A 20 -29.66 -20.26 -9.53
C ALA A 20 -28.53 -20.88 -8.68
N ASP A 21 -27.40 -20.19 -8.59
CA ASP A 21 -26.28 -20.62 -7.76
C ASP A 21 -26.57 -20.21 -6.31
N ALA A 22 -27.35 -21.05 -5.63
CA ALA A 22 -27.78 -20.81 -4.26
C ALA A 22 -26.58 -20.70 -3.28
N PHE A 23 -25.48 -21.41 -3.55
CA PHE A 23 -24.26 -21.28 -2.77
C PHE A 23 -23.67 -19.87 -2.93
N CYS A 24 -23.58 -19.38 -4.16
CA CYS A 24 -23.06 -18.04 -4.42
C CYS A 24 -23.97 -16.94 -3.85
N ASP A 25 -25.28 -17.13 -3.88
CA ASP A 25 -26.21 -16.22 -3.20
C ASP A 25 -26.02 -16.21 -1.68
N ASN A 26 -25.75 -17.38 -1.06
CA ASN A 26 -25.38 -17.47 0.34
C ASN A 26 -24.04 -16.76 0.65
N VAL A 27 -23.05 -16.83 -0.25
CA VAL A 27 -21.78 -16.09 -0.14
C VAL A 27 -22.01 -14.57 -0.25
N LYS A 28 -22.92 -14.09 -1.09
CA LYS A 28 -23.28 -12.66 -1.16
C LYS A 28 -23.93 -12.17 0.13
N VAL A 29 -24.83 -12.96 0.72
CA VAL A 29 -25.42 -12.68 2.04
C VAL A 29 -24.33 -12.64 3.11
N LEU A 30 -23.37 -13.56 3.05
CA LEU A 30 -22.22 -13.58 3.94
C LEU A 30 -21.37 -12.30 3.82
N ALA A 31 -21.01 -11.90 2.61
CA ALA A 31 -20.22 -10.70 2.35
C ALA A 31 -20.90 -9.42 2.86
N ALA A 32 -22.24 -9.37 2.83
CA ALA A 32 -23.02 -8.24 3.33
C ALA A 32 -23.13 -8.20 4.88
N THR A 33 -22.97 -9.33 5.57
CA THR A 33 -23.29 -9.44 7.01
C THR A 33 -22.07 -9.70 7.91
N LEU A 34 -21.11 -10.50 7.45
CA LEU A 34 -19.94 -10.90 8.25
C LEU A 34 -19.05 -9.74 8.67
N PRO A 35 -18.77 -8.70 7.84
CA PRO A 35 -17.97 -7.56 8.26
C PRO A 35 -18.50 -6.88 9.53
N ASN A 36 -19.81 -6.61 9.57
CA ASN A 36 -20.47 -5.97 10.71
C ASN A 36 -20.57 -6.90 11.93
N LYS A 37 -20.80 -8.20 11.73
CA LYS A 37 -20.75 -9.19 12.82
C LYS A 37 -19.36 -9.23 13.46
N THR A 38 -18.32 -9.17 12.63
CA THR A 38 -16.92 -9.22 13.09
C THR A 38 -16.56 -7.95 13.84
N SER A 39 -16.88 -6.76 13.30
CA SER A 39 -16.57 -5.49 13.96
C SER A 39 -17.35 -5.26 15.26
N SER A 40 -18.57 -5.78 15.36
CA SER A 40 -19.39 -5.66 16.58
C SER A 40 -18.94 -6.61 17.70
N SER A 41 -18.07 -7.58 17.40
CA SER A 41 -17.54 -8.52 18.38
C SER A 41 -16.43 -7.86 19.21
N PRO A 42 -16.43 -7.96 20.55
CA PRO A 42 -15.38 -7.35 21.41
C PRO A 42 -13.94 -7.80 21.10
N VAL A 43 -13.81 -8.99 20.50
CA VAL A 43 -12.54 -9.60 20.08
C VAL A 43 -12.30 -9.52 18.58
N HIS A 44 -13.16 -8.81 17.84
CA HIS A 44 -13.13 -8.68 16.38
C HIS A 44 -13.04 -10.02 15.64
N PHE A 45 -13.78 -11.01 16.18
CA PHE A 45 -13.90 -12.36 15.65
C PHE A 45 -15.38 -12.72 15.54
N ALA A 46 -15.77 -13.29 14.41
CA ALA A 46 -17.11 -13.84 14.22
C ALA A 46 -17.07 -15.09 13.36
N THR A 47 -17.96 -16.03 13.68
CA THR A 47 -18.29 -17.20 12.87
C THR A 47 -19.75 -17.10 12.44
N THR A 48 -20.09 -17.66 11.28
CA THR A 48 -21.48 -17.73 10.83
C THR A 48 -21.67 -18.88 9.85
N THR A 49 -22.91 -19.34 9.77
CA THR A 49 -23.37 -20.28 8.76
C THR A 49 -24.52 -19.65 7.99
N VAL A 50 -24.56 -19.82 6.67
CA VAL A 50 -25.60 -19.27 5.79
C VAL A 50 -26.11 -20.39 4.88
N GLY A 51 -27.42 -20.46 4.68
CA GLY A 51 -28.04 -21.48 3.83
C GLY A 51 -28.31 -22.82 4.52
N GLN A 52 -28.57 -23.84 3.71
CA GLN A 52 -28.84 -25.22 4.11
C GLN A 52 -28.16 -26.16 3.11
N ALA A 53 -27.91 -27.42 3.50
CA ALA A 53 -27.34 -28.40 2.59
C ALA A 53 -28.22 -28.58 1.34
N PRO A 54 -27.64 -28.67 0.12
CA PRO A 54 -26.20 -28.79 -0.17
C PRO A 54 -25.44 -27.45 -0.28
N ASP A 55 -26.14 -26.31 -0.34
CA ASP A 55 -25.59 -24.98 -0.64
C ASP A 55 -25.14 -24.19 0.60
N ILE A 56 -24.84 -24.89 1.69
CA ILE A 56 -24.47 -24.28 2.97
C ILE A 56 -23.08 -23.63 2.89
N VAL A 57 -22.92 -22.50 3.56
CA VAL A 57 -21.64 -21.78 3.67
C VAL A 57 -21.28 -21.65 5.14
N TYR A 58 -20.15 -22.23 5.53
CA TYR A 58 -19.51 -22.04 6.83
C TYR A 58 -18.45 -20.95 6.70
N ALA A 59 -18.42 -19.99 7.62
CA ALA A 59 -17.51 -18.86 7.50
C ALA A 59 -17.00 -18.35 8.84
N LEU A 60 -15.79 -17.82 8.82
CA LEU A 60 -15.21 -17.06 9.92
C LEU A 60 -14.40 -15.87 9.41
N ALA A 61 -14.33 -14.83 10.25
CA ALA A 61 -13.45 -13.70 10.05
C ALA A 61 -12.82 -13.25 11.37
N LEU A 62 -11.57 -12.84 11.30
CA LEU A 62 -10.78 -12.35 12.43
C LEU A 62 -9.97 -11.13 12.00
N CYS A 63 -10.16 -9.99 12.65
CA CYS A 63 -9.25 -8.86 12.48
C CYS A 63 -7.97 -9.06 13.30
N ARG A 64 -6.88 -8.48 12.81
CA ARG A 64 -5.60 -8.53 13.51
C ARG A 64 -5.73 -7.87 14.88
N GLY A 65 -5.11 -8.44 15.91
CA GLY A 65 -5.41 -8.06 17.29
C GLY A 65 -5.04 -6.63 17.68
N ASP A 66 -4.17 -5.96 16.91
CA ASP A 66 -3.79 -4.54 17.03
C ASP A 66 -4.79 -3.58 16.35
N ILE A 67 -5.77 -4.11 15.60
CA ILE A 67 -6.88 -3.32 15.06
C ILE A 67 -7.93 -3.16 16.18
N LEU A 68 -8.01 -1.95 16.73
CA LEU A 68 -8.96 -1.61 17.80
C LEU A 68 -10.18 -0.84 17.29
N ASN A 69 -10.14 -0.35 16.06
CA ASN A 69 -11.21 0.44 15.46
C ASN A 69 -12.20 -0.48 14.72
N ASP A 70 -13.46 -0.47 15.14
CA ASP A 70 -14.52 -1.30 14.58
C ASP A 70 -14.73 -1.07 13.08
N THR A 71 -14.67 0.20 12.65
CA THR A 71 -14.80 0.57 11.24
C THR A 71 -13.65 -0.01 10.42
N ALA A 72 -12.41 0.11 10.89
CA ALA A 72 -11.24 -0.44 10.21
C ALA A 72 -11.30 -1.96 10.11
N CYS A 73 -11.80 -2.63 11.16
CA CYS A 73 -12.03 -4.08 11.13
C CYS A 73 -13.08 -4.46 10.08
N SER A 74 -14.26 -3.83 10.10
CA SER A 74 -15.33 -4.09 9.13
C SER A 74 -14.86 -3.86 7.69
N GLN A 75 -14.19 -2.74 7.44
CA GLN A 75 -13.63 -2.42 6.12
C GLN A 75 -12.59 -3.45 5.67
N SER A 76 -11.73 -3.94 6.57
CA SER A 76 -10.74 -4.96 6.20
C SER A 76 -11.41 -6.27 5.77
N VAL A 77 -12.42 -6.74 6.51
CA VAL A 77 -13.16 -7.96 6.17
C VAL A 77 -13.90 -7.78 4.84
N ALA A 78 -14.59 -6.65 4.65
CA ALA A 78 -15.30 -6.34 3.40
C ALA A 78 -14.36 -6.25 2.19
N ASN A 79 -13.22 -5.58 2.34
CA ASN A 79 -12.20 -5.49 1.30
C ASN A 79 -11.64 -6.87 0.94
N THR A 80 -11.49 -7.76 1.93
CA THR A 80 -11.01 -9.12 1.69
C THR A 80 -11.96 -9.91 0.80
N PHE A 81 -13.28 -9.80 0.98
CA PHE A 81 -14.26 -10.36 0.03
C PHE A 81 -14.05 -9.84 -1.40
N GLY A 82 -13.78 -8.53 -1.55
CA GLY A 82 -13.46 -7.92 -2.85
C GLY A 82 -12.18 -8.49 -3.47
N ILE A 83 -11.14 -8.73 -2.67
CA ILE A 83 -9.90 -9.37 -3.12
C ILE A 83 -10.15 -10.80 -3.60
N VAL A 84 -10.91 -11.59 -2.83
CA VAL A 84 -11.24 -12.98 -3.22
C VAL A 84 -11.94 -13.00 -4.57
N ARG A 85 -13.00 -12.20 -4.72
CA ARG A 85 -13.77 -12.09 -5.97
C ARG A 85 -12.91 -11.70 -7.16
N ASN A 86 -11.99 -10.74 -6.98
CA ASN A 86 -11.16 -10.24 -8.07
C ASN A 86 -10.01 -11.21 -8.43
N ALA A 87 -9.60 -12.07 -7.50
CA ALA A 87 -8.55 -13.06 -7.72
C ALA A 87 -9.05 -14.33 -8.44
N THR A 88 -10.37 -14.53 -8.47
CA THR A 88 -11.03 -15.68 -9.10
C THR A 88 -11.61 -15.33 -10.48
N PRO A 89 -11.64 -16.28 -11.42
CA PRO A 89 -12.44 -16.15 -12.64
C PRO A 89 -13.90 -15.80 -12.34
N PRO A 90 -14.61 -15.03 -13.20
CA PRO A 90 -15.99 -14.60 -12.96
C PRO A 90 -16.98 -15.75 -12.69
N ASP A 91 -16.76 -16.92 -13.29
CA ASP A 91 -17.54 -18.14 -13.11
C ASP A 91 -17.24 -18.88 -11.79
N MET A 92 -16.20 -18.48 -11.06
CA MET A 92 -15.76 -19.08 -9.79
C MET A 92 -15.72 -18.07 -8.63
N GLU A 93 -16.33 -16.89 -8.78
CA GLU A 93 -16.23 -15.80 -7.80
C GLU A 93 -16.60 -16.18 -6.37
N CYS A 94 -17.56 -17.08 -6.23
CA CYS A 94 -18.03 -17.57 -4.95
C CYS A 94 -17.28 -18.80 -4.45
N TYR A 95 -16.51 -19.50 -5.29
CA TYR A 95 -15.84 -20.76 -4.94
C TYR A 95 -14.38 -20.59 -4.54
N GLY A 96 -13.83 -19.38 -4.61
CA GLY A 96 -12.44 -19.09 -4.22
C GLY A 96 -12.16 -19.13 -2.72
N GLY A 97 -13.18 -19.18 -1.85
CA GLY A 97 -13.14 -18.84 -0.42
C GLY A 97 -12.27 -19.67 0.53
N THR A 98 -11.29 -20.44 0.09
CA THR A 98 -10.67 -21.48 0.93
C THR A 98 -9.81 -21.00 2.09
N ARG A 99 -9.19 -19.80 2.06
CA ARG A 99 -8.59 -19.03 3.18
C ARG A 99 -7.81 -17.82 2.64
N TYR A 100 -8.03 -16.61 3.19
CA TYR A 100 -7.29 -15.41 2.80
C TYR A 100 -6.73 -14.65 4.00
N TYR A 101 -5.41 -14.45 4.01
CA TYR A 101 -4.71 -13.57 4.95
C TYR A 101 -4.52 -12.20 4.31
N ALA A 102 -5.44 -11.28 4.58
CA ALA A 102 -5.29 -9.88 4.22
C ALA A 102 -4.34 -9.18 5.19
N GLU A 103 -4.03 -7.91 4.91
CA GLU A 103 -3.08 -7.14 5.72
C GLU A 103 -3.53 -6.97 7.19
N TYR A 104 -4.85 -6.85 7.41
CA TYR A 104 -5.45 -6.54 8.71
C TYR A 104 -6.54 -7.52 9.16
N SER A 105 -6.85 -8.55 8.37
CA SER A 105 -7.82 -9.57 8.75
C SER A 105 -7.58 -10.91 8.05
N ILE A 106 -8.20 -11.94 8.59
CA ILE A 106 -8.28 -13.27 8.01
C ILE A 106 -9.75 -13.51 7.67
N LEU A 107 -10.00 -13.95 6.45
CA LEU A 107 -11.32 -14.36 5.97
C LEU A 107 -11.27 -15.80 5.47
N LEU A 108 -12.27 -16.59 5.83
CA LEU A 108 -12.39 -17.96 5.39
C LEU A 108 -13.87 -18.32 5.23
N TYR A 109 -14.25 -18.94 4.12
CA TYR A 109 -15.58 -19.51 3.94
C TYR A 109 -15.56 -20.75 3.03
N ASN A 110 -16.33 -21.77 3.38
CA ASN A 110 -16.28 -23.05 2.68
C ASN A 110 -17.64 -23.78 2.76
N PHE A 111 -17.89 -24.69 1.82
CA PHE A 111 -19.01 -25.64 1.90
C PHE A 111 -18.74 -26.74 2.93
N ASN A 112 -17.47 -27.09 3.18
CA ASN A 112 -17.07 -27.97 4.27
C ASN A 112 -17.19 -27.25 5.62
N ASP A 113 -17.57 -27.99 6.67
CA ASP A 113 -17.66 -27.44 8.02
C ASP A 113 -16.26 -27.16 8.60
N ILE A 114 -15.80 -25.93 8.37
CA ILE A 114 -14.56 -25.35 8.92
C ILE A 114 -14.71 -24.88 10.38
N LEU A 115 -15.94 -24.83 10.89
CA LEU A 115 -16.25 -24.34 12.23
C LEU A 115 -16.13 -25.46 13.27
N ALA A 116 -16.22 -26.72 12.83
CA ALA A 116 -15.92 -27.87 13.66
C ALA A 116 -14.58 -27.69 14.39
N PRO A 117 -14.53 -27.99 15.71
CA PRO A 117 -13.32 -27.83 16.51
C PRO A 117 -12.27 -28.83 16.03
N SER A 118 -11.35 -28.35 15.21
CA SER A 118 -10.11 -29.04 14.90
C SER A 118 -8.93 -28.13 15.18
N ILE A 119 -8.07 -28.56 16.09
CA ILE A 119 -6.80 -27.89 16.43
C ILE A 119 -5.85 -27.96 15.22
N TYR A 120 -5.98 -29.03 14.43
CA TYR A 120 -5.21 -29.29 13.22
C TYR A 120 -6.21 -29.44 12.08
N THR A 121 -6.33 -28.45 11.20
CA THR A 121 -6.95 -28.75 9.91
C THR A 121 -6.00 -29.68 9.18
N ASN A 122 -6.25 -30.98 9.34
CA ASN A 122 -5.59 -32.15 8.80
C ASN A 122 -4.08 -32.00 8.54
N SER A 123 -3.29 -31.88 9.61
CA SER A 123 -1.87 -32.25 9.55
C SER A 123 -1.72 -33.76 9.73
N THR A 124 -2.09 -34.50 8.69
CA THR A 124 -1.28 -35.63 8.25
C THR A 124 -1.07 -35.43 6.76
N GLY A 125 0.04 -34.79 6.41
CA GLY A 125 0.60 -34.90 5.07
C GLY A 125 1.09 -36.34 4.86
N ASP A 126 0.14 -37.27 4.82
CA ASP A 126 0.36 -38.67 4.47
C ASP A 126 -0.83 -39.10 3.62
N GLU A 127 -0.62 -39.04 2.30
CA GLU A 127 -1.38 -39.63 1.19
C GLU A 127 -2.92 -39.41 1.12
N ASN A 128 -3.57 -38.74 2.09
CA ASN A 128 -5.04 -38.66 2.23
C ASN A 128 -5.60 -37.27 2.62
N GLY A 129 -5.21 -36.20 1.91
CA GLY A 129 -6.05 -34.99 1.82
C GLY A 129 -6.06 -34.02 3.01
N GLY A 130 -4.90 -33.55 3.46
CA GLY A 130 -4.79 -32.36 4.30
C GLY A 130 -4.32 -31.13 3.51
N ASP A 131 -4.96 -29.97 3.68
CA ASP A 131 -4.49 -28.72 3.09
C ASP A 131 -3.14 -28.30 3.71
N PRO A 132 -2.10 -28.01 2.90
CA PRO A 132 -0.84 -27.51 3.43
C PRO A 132 -1.04 -26.18 4.16
N PRO A 133 -0.22 -25.87 5.18
CA PRO A 133 -0.27 -24.56 5.82
C PRO A 133 -0.08 -23.46 4.78
N PHE A 134 -0.75 -22.32 4.98
CA PHE A 134 -0.42 -21.12 4.21
C PHE A 134 1.01 -20.73 4.57
N GLU A 135 1.86 -20.56 3.57
CA GLU A 135 3.26 -20.18 3.77
C GLU A 135 3.65 -19.05 2.82
N ARG A 136 4.33 -18.03 3.36
CA ARG A 136 4.95 -16.98 2.55
C ARG A 136 6.28 -16.56 3.17
N TRP A 137 7.35 -16.78 2.43
CA TRP A 137 8.72 -16.52 2.90
C TRP A 137 9.30 -15.28 2.24
N ASN A 138 10.07 -14.49 2.99
CA ASN A 138 10.87 -13.44 2.41
C ASN A 138 11.95 -14.07 1.51
N VAL A 139 12.08 -13.54 0.29
CA VAL A 139 13.07 -14.03 -0.68
C VAL A 139 14.52 -13.77 -0.26
N LYS A 140 14.74 -12.81 0.64
CA LYS A 140 16.04 -12.42 1.15
C LYS A 140 16.41 -13.21 2.40
N ASN A 141 17.69 -13.55 2.49
CA ASN A 141 18.26 -14.30 3.61
C ASN A 141 18.90 -13.36 4.64
N VAL A 142 18.99 -13.85 5.87
CA VAL A 142 19.75 -13.23 6.96
C VAL A 142 21.21 -13.08 6.55
N THR A 143 21.82 -11.96 6.91
CA THR A 143 23.22 -11.62 6.63
C THR A 143 23.95 -11.21 7.90
N GLY A 144 25.29 -11.16 7.86
CA GLY A 144 26.11 -10.87 9.02
C GLY A 144 26.33 -12.11 9.88
N ASP A 145 26.13 -11.99 11.19
CA ASP A 145 26.23 -13.12 12.14
C ASP A 145 24.97 -13.99 12.07
N VAL A 146 24.91 -14.84 11.04
CA VAL A 146 23.73 -15.67 10.74
C VAL A 146 23.31 -16.56 11.92
N PRO A 147 24.21 -17.29 12.62
CA PRO A 147 23.81 -18.10 13.78
C PRO A 147 23.18 -17.28 14.91
N LEU A 148 23.78 -16.12 15.24
CA LEU A 148 23.24 -15.24 16.27
C LEU A 148 21.85 -14.72 15.89
N VAL A 149 21.71 -14.17 14.68
CA VAL A 149 20.45 -13.57 14.22
C VAL A 149 19.35 -14.61 14.08
N ALA A 150 19.64 -15.78 13.49
CA ALA A 150 18.66 -16.86 13.37
C ALA A 150 18.23 -17.39 14.75
N GLY A 151 19.16 -17.48 15.71
CA GLY A 151 18.85 -17.84 17.10
C GLY A 151 17.90 -16.84 17.76
N LEU A 152 18.21 -15.55 17.67
CA LEU A 152 17.37 -14.46 18.20
C LEU A 152 16.00 -14.37 17.54
N ILE A 153 15.89 -14.64 16.22
CA ILE A 153 14.59 -14.73 15.53
C ILE A 153 13.77 -15.89 16.10
N ARG A 154 14.38 -17.05 16.32
CA ARG A 154 13.69 -18.21 16.89
C ARG A 154 13.22 -17.93 18.32
N GLU A 155 14.05 -17.31 19.15
CA GLU A 155 13.69 -16.89 20.51
C GLU A 155 12.52 -15.90 20.48
N LEU A 156 12.59 -14.87 19.61
CA LEU A 156 11.50 -13.90 19.43
C LEU A 156 10.18 -14.59 19.08
N LEU A 157 10.21 -15.54 18.14
CA LEU A 157 9.02 -16.27 17.70
C LEU A 157 8.42 -17.11 18.84
N VAL A 158 9.25 -17.83 19.60
CA VAL A 158 8.81 -18.63 20.75
C VAL A 158 8.13 -17.75 21.79
N GLU A 159 8.77 -16.66 22.21
CA GLU A 159 8.17 -15.78 23.23
C GLU A 159 6.88 -15.11 22.73
N THR A 160 6.86 -14.69 21.45
CA THR A 160 5.66 -14.08 20.85
C THR A 160 4.49 -15.06 20.82
N VAL A 161 4.75 -16.32 20.49
CA VAL A 161 3.74 -17.40 20.47
C VAL A 161 3.19 -17.68 21.87
N GLU A 162 4.05 -17.83 22.87
CA GLU A 162 3.64 -18.06 24.26
C GLU A 162 2.81 -16.89 24.80
N LYS A 163 3.22 -15.66 24.46
CA LYS A 163 2.48 -14.46 24.84
C LYS A 163 1.13 -14.36 24.15
N ALA A 164 1.06 -14.69 22.85
CA ALA A 164 -0.20 -14.69 22.12
C ALA A 164 -1.17 -15.73 22.71
N ALA A 165 -0.70 -16.93 23.02
CA ALA A 165 -1.52 -17.98 23.60
C ALA A 165 -2.10 -17.60 24.97
N SER A 166 -1.32 -16.91 25.81
CA SER A 166 -1.77 -16.48 27.14
C SER A 166 -2.57 -15.17 27.17
N ALA A 167 -2.49 -14.35 26.11
CA ALA A 167 -3.15 -13.04 26.03
C ALA A 167 -4.65 -13.14 25.73
N THR A 168 -5.46 -13.43 26.75
CA THR A 168 -6.93 -13.46 26.62
C THR A 168 -7.53 -12.04 26.68
N PRO A 169 -8.68 -11.80 26.02
CA PRO A 169 -9.45 -12.73 25.18
C PRO A 169 -9.04 -12.74 23.70
N ARG A 170 -8.13 -11.86 23.26
CA ARG A 170 -7.80 -11.67 21.81
C ARG A 170 -6.82 -12.70 21.23
N ARG A 171 -6.09 -13.41 22.07
CA ARG A 171 -5.03 -14.38 21.71
C ARG A 171 -4.02 -13.83 20.72
N PHE A 172 -3.55 -12.62 20.97
CA PHE A 172 -2.68 -11.86 20.07
C PHE A 172 -1.47 -11.32 20.83
N ALA A 173 -0.30 -11.37 20.20
CA ALA A 173 0.88 -10.70 20.69
C ALA A 173 1.79 -10.20 19.57
N THR A 174 2.58 -9.19 19.89
CA THR A 174 3.63 -8.63 19.03
C THR A 174 4.96 -8.64 19.75
N GLY A 175 6.04 -8.80 18.98
CA GLY A 175 7.40 -8.75 19.49
C GLY A 175 8.31 -7.96 18.57
N VAL A 176 9.40 -7.47 19.15
CA VAL A 176 10.53 -6.91 18.41
C VAL A 176 11.83 -7.51 18.92
N MET A 177 12.77 -7.76 18.02
CA MET A 177 14.13 -8.14 18.36
C MET A 177 15.11 -7.17 17.72
N ASP A 178 16.04 -6.69 18.53
CA ASP A 178 17.20 -5.91 18.12
C ASP A 178 18.47 -6.71 18.44
N SER A 179 19.18 -7.15 17.40
CA SER A 179 20.42 -7.91 17.56
C SER A 179 21.58 -7.06 18.10
N GLY A 180 21.46 -5.73 18.12
CA GLY A 180 22.56 -4.81 18.44
C GLY A 180 23.65 -4.77 17.38
N THR A 181 23.43 -5.40 16.22
CA THR A 181 24.35 -5.43 15.08
C THR A 181 23.88 -4.51 13.95
N THR A 182 24.52 -4.59 12.78
CA THR A 182 24.04 -3.91 11.56
C THR A 182 22.80 -4.57 10.95
N PHE A 183 22.38 -5.73 11.46
CA PHE A 183 21.18 -6.41 11.00
C PHE A 183 19.91 -5.63 11.45
N PRO A 184 18.93 -5.43 10.57
CA PRO A 184 17.70 -4.70 10.91
C PRO A 184 16.92 -5.35 12.05
N LYS A 185 16.14 -4.54 12.76
CA LYS A 185 15.18 -5.04 13.75
C LYS A 185 14.20 -6.01 13.10
N VAL A 186 13.89 -7.09 13.80
CA VAL A 186 12.88 -8.06 13.37
C VAL A 186 11.63 -7.86 14.20
N TYR A 187 10.49 -7.78 13.52
CA TYR A 187 9.18 -7.62 14.12
C TYR A 187 8.43 -8.94 13.99
N SER A 188 7.74 -9.37 15.03
CA SER A 188 6.91 -10.58 15.06
C SER A 188 5.48 -10.26 15.50
N LEU A 189 4.52 -11.04 15.00
CA LEU A 189 3.17 -11.16 15.55
C LEU A 189 2.77 -12.63 15.57
N ALA A 190 1.97 -13.01 16.57
CA ALA A 190 1.26 -14.29 16.57
C ALA A 190 -0.19 -14.05 16.99
N GLN A 191 -1.11 -14.80 16.39
CA GLN A 191 -2.53 -14.71 16.69
C GLN A 191 -3.23 -16.07 16.56
N CYS A 192 -4.14 -16.35 17.47
CA CYS A 192 -5.11 -17.43 17.35
C CYS A 192 -6.54 -16.90 17.22
N THR A 193 -7.45 -17.72 16.72
CA THR A 193 -8.87 -17.43 16.82
C THR A 193 -9.30 -17.45 18.30
N PRO A 194 -10.07 -16.45 18.77
CA PRO A 194 -10.47 -16.33 20.18
C PRO A 194 -11.26 -17.51 20.77
N ASP A 195 -11.84 -18.37 19.93
CA ASP A 195 -12.58 -19.58 20.32
C ASP A 195 -11.68 -20.73 20.81
N LEU A 196 -10.38 -20.68 20.58
CA LEU A 196 -9.45 -21.67 21.13
C LEU A 196 -9.24 -21.51 22.64
N SER A 197 -8.89 -22.60 23.32
CA SER A 197 -8.31 -22.53 24.68
C SER A 197 -6.86 -22.03 24.63
N THR A 198 -6.27 -21.69 25.78
CA THR A 198 -4.86 -21.30 25.85
C THR A 198 -3.94 -22.44 25.45
N GLY A 199 -4.29 -23.68 25.85
CA GLY A 199 -3.55 -24.88 25.47
C GLY A 199 -3.62 -25.16 23.97
N ASP A 200 -4.82 -25.08 23.39
CA ASP A 200 -5.00 -25.37 21.95
C ASP A 200 -4.34 -24.31 21.07
N CYS A 201 -4.42 -23.03 21.46
CA CYS A 201 -3.72 -21.96 20.75
C CYS A 201 -2.20 -22.16 20.79
N LEU A 202 -1.65 -22.48 21.96
CA LEU A 202 -0.22 -22.77 22.10
C LEU A 202 0.20 -23.99 21.27
N ALA A 203 -0.58 -25.07 21.32
CA ALA A 203 -0.33 -26.28 20.54
C ALA A 203 -0.34 -26.00 19.03
N CYS A 204 -1.31 -25.23 18.54
CA CYS A 204 -1.42 -24.83 17.14
C CYS A 204 -0.21 -24.00 16.69
N LEU A 205 0.17 -22.97 17.44
CA LEU A 205 1.30 -22.13 17.10
C LEU A 205 2.64 -22.89 17.18
N ASN A 206 2.82 -23.75 18.18
CA ASN A 206 4.01 -24.59 18.30
C ASN A 206 4.13 -25.61 17.16
N HIS A 207 3.00 -26.16 16.69
CA HIS A 207 2.98 -27.00 15.51
C HIS A 207 3.55 -26.25 14.30
N LEU A 208 3.09 -25.02 14.05
CA LEU A 208 3.64 -24.18 12.98
C LEU A 208 5.14 -23.91 13.20
N LEU A 209 5.59 -23.55 14.39
CA LEU A 209 7.02 -23.36 14.68
C LEU A 209 7.86 -24.63 14.43
N GLY A 210 7.28 -25.81 14.61
CA GLY A 210 7.91 -27.10 14.33
C GLY A 210 8.10 -27.41 12.85
N LEU A 211 7.33 -26.77 11.96
CA LEU A 211 7.47 -26.91 10.51
C LEU A 211 8.62 -26.08 9.92
N ILE A 212 9.16 -25.12 10.69
CA ILE A 212 10.28 -24.28 10.25
C ILE A 212 11.55 -25.12 10.18
N ASN A 213 11.99 -25.46 8.97
CA ASN A 213 13.24 -26.19 8.74
C ASN A 213 14.47 -25.26 8.73
N SER A 214 15.66 -25.86 8.63
CA SER A 214 16.94 -25.14 8.64
C SER A 214 17.12 -24.12 7.51
N THR A 215 16.44 -24.31 6.38
CA THR A 215 16.51 -23.37 5.24
C THR A 215 15.56 -22.19 5.45
N MET A 216 14.38 -22.45 6.01
CA MET A 216 13.38 -21.43 6.35
C MET A 216 13.87 -20.50 7.46
N SER A 217 14.59 -21.04 8.46
CA SER A 217 15.17 -20.24 9.56
C SER A 217 16.21 -19.21 9.10
N LEU A 218 16.71 -19.32 7.86
CA LEU A 218 17.65 -18.36 7.27
C LEU A 218 16.95 -17.19 6.57
N ARG A 219 15.61 -17.19 6.47
CA ARG A 219 14.86 -16.11 5.81
C ARG A 219 14.63 -14.95 6.76
N MET A 220 14.79 -13.72 6.26
CA MET A 220 14.61 -12.50 7.08
C MET A 220 13.14 -12.22 7.47
N GLY A 221 12.21 -12.97 6.89
CA GLY A 221 10.79 -12.85 7.16
C GLY A 221 10.06 -14.10 6.70
N GLY A 222 8.92 -14.35 7.34
CA GLY A 222 8.12 -15.54 7.10
C GLY A 222 6.74 -15.37 7.68
N GLN A 223 5.76 -15.97 7.01
CA GLN A 223 4.38 -16.04 7.44
C GLN A 223 3.95 -17.48 7.34
N MET A 224 3.29 -17.98 8.38
CA MET A 224 2.72 -19.32 8.35
C MET A 224 1.41 -19.36 9.13
N GLY A 225 0.43 -20.09 8.61
CA GLY A 225 -0.87 -20.19 9.27
C GLY A 225 -1.74 -21.36 8.86
N VAL A 226 -2.53 -21.83 9.83
CA VAL A 226 -3.70 -22.70 9.65
C VAL A 226 -4.98 -21.92 9.98
N ILE A 227 -6.17 -22.55 9.89
CA ILE A 227 -7.45 -21.86 10.16
C ILE A 227 -7.45 -21.13 11.51
N ARG A 228 -6.87 -21.74 12.54
CA ARG A 228 -7.00 -21.29 13.93
C ARG A 228 -5.81 -20.53 14.48
N CYS A 229 -4.66 -20.57 13.81
CA CYS A 229 -3.48 -19.85 14.27
C CYS A 229 -2.58 -19.40 13.13
N TYR A 230 -1.90 -18.28 13.35
CA TYR A 230 -1.05 -17.63 12.38
C TYR A 230 0.08 -16.89 13.10
N PHE A 231 1.27 -16.91 12.50
CA PHE A 231 2.34 -16.00 12.89
C PHE A 231 2.98 -15.36 11.66
N ARG A 232 3.58 -14.19 11.90
CA ARG A 232 4.39 -13.48 10.92
C ARG A 232 5.58 -12.85 11.59
N TYR A 233 6.73 -12.89 10.93
CA TYR A 233 7.87 -12.07 11.26
C TYR A 233 8.48 -11.44 10.01
N GLU A 234 9.09 -10.27 10.15
CA GLU A 234 9.69 -9.52 9.05
C GLU A 234 10.73 -8.52 9.56
N ALA A 235 11.74 -8.22 8.74
CA ALA A 235 12.77 -7.22 9.02
C ALA A 235 12.30 -5.75 8.82
N SER A 236 11.00 -5.55 8.61
CA SER A 236 10.33 -4.26 8.44
C SER A 236 9.10 -4.19 9.34
N PRO A 237 8.77 -3.03 9.94
CA PRO A 237 7.55 -2.88 10.74
C PRO A 237 6.29 -3.13 9.91
N PHE A 238 5.34 -3.91 10.45
CA PHE A 238 4.02 -4.20 9.81
C PHE A 238 2.82 -4.11 10.77
N TYR A 239 3.07 -3.77 12.04
CA TYR A 239 2.04 -3.47 13.04
C TYR A 239 2.31 -2.10 13.66
N GLN A 240 1.28 -1.53 14.29
CA GLN A 240 1.38 -0.24 14.99
C GLN A 240 1.34 -0.45 16.51
N GLY A 241 1.89 0.52 17.25
CA GLY A 241 1.93 0.48 18.72
C GLY A 241 3.24 -0.05 19.29
N GLN A 242 3.28 -0.14 20.62
CA GLN A 242 4.44 -0.67 21.34
C GLN A 242 4.41 -2.21 21.30
N PRO A 243 5.56 -2.87 21.07
CA PRO A 243 5.63 -4.31 21.06
C PRO A 243 5.40 -4.85 22.48
N MET A 244 4.74 -6.00 22.59
CA MET A 244 4.50 -6.65 23.88
C MET A 244 5.75 -7.39 24.39
N ILE A 245 6.65 -7.74 23.48
CA ILE A 245 7.93 -8.39 23.74
C ILE A 245 9.06 -7.60 23.08
N SER A 246 10.18 -7.44 23.78
CA SER A 246 11.36 -6.78 23.25
C SER A 246 12.60 -7.57 23.64
N LEU A 247 13.28 -8.15 22.65
CA LEU A 247 14.58 -8.80 22.81
C LEU A 247 15.69 -7.84 22.34
N GLY A 248 16.79 -7.78 23.11
CA GLY A 248 17.94 -6.94 22.79
C GLY A 248 18.25 -5.87 23.85
N PRO A 249 19.18 -4.94 23.56
CA PRO A 249 19.55 -3.86 24.48
C PRO A 249 18.30 -3.04 24.87
N PRO A 250 18.15 -2.63 26.13
CA PRO A 250 17.00 -1.87 26.57
C PRO A 250 16.85 -0.62 25.70
N ALA A 251 15.62 -0.38 25.21
CA ALA A 251 15.31 0.85 24.50
C ALA A 251 15.76 2.05 25.35
N PRO A 252 16.42 3.07 24.77
CA PRO A 252 16.67 4.29 25.51
C PRO A 252 15.33 4.81 26.03
N THR A 253 15.24 4.96 27.35
CA THR A 253 14.05 5.47 28.04
C THR A 253 13.51 6.71 27.31
N PRO A 254 12.20 6.81 27.06
CA PRO A 254 11.65 8.00 26.46
C PRO A 254 11.96 9.18 27.37
N GLY A 255 12.84 10.08 26.91
CA GLY A 255 13.09 11.35 27.56
C GLY A 255 11.77 12.10 27.71
N GLU A 256 11.57 12.63 28.91
CA GLU A 256 10.45 13.43 29.40
C GLU A 256 9.57 14.07 28.31
N HIS A 257 8.26 13.89 28.45
CA HIS A 257 7.25 14.65 27.71
C HIS A 257 7.50 16.15 27.86
N LYS A 258 8.21 16.75 26.90
CA LYS A 258 8.25 18.19 26.74
C LYS A 258 6.84 18.63 26.37
N ARG A 259 6.12 19.20 27.35
CA ARG A 259 4.79 19.81 27.19
C ARG A 259 4.74 20.54 25.86
N ARG A 260 3.88 20.06 24.95
CA ARG A 260 3.58 20.70 23.67
C ARG A 260 3.00 22.08 23.97
N MET A 261 3.86 23.10 24.04
CA MET A 261 3.40 24.48 24.15
C MET A 261 2.57 24.78 22.90
N SER A 262 1.32 25.20 23.11
CA SER A 262 0.40 25.59 22.05
C SER A 262 1.05 26.65 21.17
N LYS A 263 1.13 26.38 19.85
CA LYS A 263 1.70 27.23 18.81
C LYS A 263 0.85 28.50 18.55
N LEU A 264 0.31 29.14 19.58
CA LEU A 264 -0.48 30.37 19.47
C LEU A 264 0.37 31.57 19.04
N TRP A 265 1.69 31.54 19.24
CA TRP A 265 2.61 32.58 18.76
C TRP A 265 2.71 32.67 17.23
N ILE A 266 2.39 31.59 16.50
CA ILE A 266 2.40 31.59 15.03
C ILE A 266 1.27 32.50 14.48
N ILE A 267 0.15 32.59 15.19
CA ILE A 267 -0.98 33.45 14.83
C ILE A 267 -0.53 34.93 14.83
N ALA A 268 0.29 35.35 15.79
CA ALA A 268 0.84 36.71 15.84
C ALA A 268 1.85 36.99 14.71
N ILE A 269 2.68 36.01 14.34
CA ILE A 269 3.68 36.15 13.26
C ILE A 269 3.02 36.29 11.89
N VAL A 270 1.83 35.71 11.68
CA VAL A 270 1.12 35.79 10.38
C VAL A 270 0.14 36.97 10.33
N LEU A 271 -0.60 37.25 11.41
CA LEU A 271 -1.60 38.32 11.40
C LEU A 271 -0.99 39.71 11.37
N VAL A 272 0.14 39.94 12.04
CA VAL A 272 0.75 41.28 12.12
C VAL A 272 1.29 41.73 10.74
N PRO A 273 2.04 40.91 9.98
CA PRO A 273 2.48 41.28 8.64
C PRO A 273 1.33 41.40 7.63
N VAL A 274 0.31 40.53 7.72
CA VAL A 274 -0.85 40.57 6.81
C VAL A 274 -1.68 41.83 7.05
N ALA A 275 -1.93 42.19 8.32
CA ALA A 275 -2.63 43.43 8.65
C ALA A 275 -1.82 44.67 8.24
N ALA A 276 -0.49 44.66 8.46
CA ALA A 276 0.39 45.74 8.03
C ALA A 276 0.42 45.89 6.49
N ALA A 277 0.50 44.78 5.76
CA ALA A 277 0.46 44.77 4.30
C ALA A 277 -0.89 45.23 3.76
N ALA A 278 -2.01 44.80 4.36
CA ALA A 278 -3.35 45.25 4.01
C ALA A 278 -3.53 46.76 4.27
N PHE A 279 -2.99 47.28 5.38
CA PHE A 279 -3.03 48.70 5.71
C PHE A 279 -2.18 49.54 4.74
N LEU A 280 -0.97 49.07 4.40
CA LEU A 280 -0.13 49.66 3.36
C LEU A 280 -0.82 49.64 1.99
N PHE A 281 -1.45 48.53 1.63
CA PHE A 281 -2.20 48.40 0.39
C PHE A 281 -3.40 49.36 0.36
N PHE A 282 -4.13 49.51 1.46
CA PHE A 282 -5.23 50.46 1.57
C PHE A 282 -4.78 51.93 1.44
N ILE A 283 -3.63 52.30 2.02
CA ILE A 283 -3.03 53.63 1.84
C ILE A 283 -2.60 53.84 0.39
N LEU A 284 -1.95 52.87 -0.25
CA LEU A 284 -1.54 52.96 -1.64
C LEU A 284 -2.76 53.00 -2.59
N TYR A 285 -3.80 52.22 -2.29
CA TYR A 285 -5.05 52.16 -3.05
C TYR A 285 -5.84 53.46 -2.94
N SER A 286 -6.01 54.02 -1.73
CA SER A 286 -6.66 55.33 -1.54
C SER A 286 -5.89 56.48 -2.20
N ARG A 287 -4.55 56.44 -2.19
CA ARG A 287 -3.70 57.37 -2.96
C ARG A 287 -3.84 57.18 -4.47
N ARG A 288 -4.03 55.94 -4.96
CA ARG A 288 -4.31 55.66 -6.38
C ARG A 288 -5.72 56.11 -6.79
N LEU A 289 -6.73 55.92 -5.95
CA LEU A 289 -8.11 56.37 -6.20
C LEU A 289 -8.23 57.90 -6.23
N THR A 290 -7.53 58.60 -5.34
CA THR A 290 -7.44 60.07 -5.35
C THR A 290 -6.65 60.60 -6.55
N LYS A 291 -5.67 59.83 -7.06
CA LYS A 291 -4.94 60.13 -8.31
C LYS A 291 -5.75 59.81 -9.58
N GLN A 292 -6.63 58.80 -9.55
CA GLN A 292 -7.51 58.43 -10.67
C GLN A 292 -8.77 59.31 -10.81
N ARG A 293 -9.25 59.96 -9.75
CA ARG A 293 -10.28 61.02 -9.88
C ARG A 293 -9.81 62.24 -10.69
N LYS A 294 -8.51 62.36 -11.01
CA LYS A 294 -7.95 63.40 -11.89
C LYS A 294 -7.56 62.91 -13.30
N GLY A 295 -7.79 61.64 -13.66
CA GLY A 295 -7.24 61.07 -14.89
C GLY A 295 -8.15 60.17 -15.74
N THR A 296 -9.42 59.95 -15.35
CA THR A 296 -10.31 59.00 -16.03
C THR A 296 -11.50 59.71 -16.68
N LEU A 297 -11.21 60.53 -17.71
CA LEU A 297 -12.17 60.97 -18.74
C LEU A 297 -11.85 60.36 -20.12
N LEU A 298 -10.99 59.35 -20.23
CA LEU A 298 -10.69 58.79 -21.54
C LEU A 298 -10.57 57.27 -21.51
N ARG A 299 -11.64 56.69 -22.03
CA ARG A 299 -11.74 55.45 -22.83
C ARG A 299 -11.49 54.15 -22.06
N LEU A 300 -12.54 53.38 -21.76
CA LEU A 300 -13.38 52.57 -22.65
C LEU A 300 -12.60 51.51 -23.44
N GLN A 301 -13.23 50.32 -23.45
CA GLN A 301 -12.93 49.10 -24.20
C GLN A 301 -11.76 48.28 -23.64
N GLY A 302 -11.90 47.00 -23.37
CA GLY A 302 -12.99 46.04 -23.56
C GLY A 302 -12.60 44.79 -22.75
N SER A 303 -13.57 44.16 -22.10
CA SER A 303 -14.27 42.99 -22.64
C SER A 303 -13.45 41.71 -22.44
N ARG A 304 -13.78 40.93 -21.39
CA ARG A 304 -14.48 39.61 -21.47
C ARG A 304 -13.53 38.46 -21.79
N ARG A 305 -13.64 37.24 -21.28
CA ARG A 305 -14.51 36.53 -20.31
C ARG A 305 -14.03 35.05 -20.39
N SER A 306 -14.34 34.25 -19.35
CA SER A 306 -14.62 32.79 -19.41
C SER A 306 -13.43 31.85 -19.68
N GLN A 307 -13.34 30.61 -19.15
CA GLN A 307 -14.26 29.72 -18.43
C GLN A 307 -13.46 28.54 -17.85
N ASP A 308 -13.94 27.98 -16.73
CA ASP A 308 -13.52 26.73 -16.09
C ASP A 308 -14.17 25.49 -16.75
N LEU A 309 -13.54 24.30 -16.60
CA LEU A 309 -14.21 23.02 -16.30
C LEU A 309 -13.21 21.91 -15.88
N GLU A 310 -13.66 21.16 -14.87
CA GLU A 310 -13.09 20.03 -14.11
C GLU A 310 -12.89 18.76 -14.98
N GLY A 311 -12.16 17.69 -14.63
CA GLY A 311 -11.39 17.26 -13.46
C GLY A 311 -10.97 15.79 -13.65
N GLU A 312 -9.87 15.36 -13.02
CA GLU A 312 -9.52 13.94 -12.76
C GLU A 312 -8.51 13.91 -11.60
N GLU A 313 -8.60 12.90 -10.72
CA GLU A 313 -7.83 12.79 -9.48
C GLU A 313 -6.32 12.60 -9.74
N GLU A 314 -5.64 13.72 -9.87
CA GLU A 314 -4.19 13.83 -10.08
C GLU A 314 -3.44 13.81 -8.74
N LEU A 315 -2.29 13.13 -8.68
CA LEU A 315 -1.34 13.20 -7.57
C LEU A 315 -1.11 14.66 -7.16
N VAL A 316 -1.67 15.09 -6.03
CA VAL A 316 -1.64 16.50 -5.61
C VAL A 316 -0.23 16.91 -5.20
N TRP A 317 0.51 17.50 -6.14
CA TRP A 317 1.82 18.13 -5.90
C TRP A 317 1.65 19.55 -5.35
N GLN A 318 1.65 19.71 -4.03
CA GLN A 318 1.71 21.05 -3.41
C GLN A 318 3.15 21.56 -3.37
N GLY A 319 3.63 22.11 -4.48
CA GLY A 319 4.90 22.83 -4.59
C GLY A 319 4.76 24.02 -5.52
N GLY A 320 4.58 25.22 -4.96
CA GLY A 320 4.39 26.46 -5.72
C GLY A 320 5.67 26.91 -6.44
N ASN A 321 5.88 26.43 -7.66
CA ASN A 321 6.70 27.10 -8.68
C ASN A 321 6.04 26.88 -10.06
N SER A 322 5.66 27.96 -10.74
CA SER A 322 4.76 27.97 -11.91
C SER A 322 5.37 27.47 -13.24
N GLU A 323 6.30 26.51 -13.19
CA GLU A 323 7.05 26.07 -14.38
C GLU A 323 7.37 24.57 -14.42
N PHE A 324 6.95 23.79 -13.42
CA PHE A 324 7.09 22.33 -13.43
C PHE A 324 5.91 21.67 -14.14
N MET A 325 6.17 20.77 -15.08
CA MET A 325 5.13 20.08 -15.88
C MET A 325 5.20 18.56 -15.71
N VAL A 326 4.06 17.89 -15.72
CA VAL A 326 3.99 16.43 -15.91
C VAL A 326 3.88 16.17 -17.41
N PHE A 327 4.77 15.33 -17.94
CA PHE A 327 4.82 14.97 -19.35
C PHE A 327 4.24 13.58 -19.57
N ASP A 328 3.49 13.41 -20.66
CA ASP A 328 3.05 12.09 -21.12
C ASP A 328 4.23 11.30 -21.70
N PHE A 329 4.21 9.97 -21.55
CA PHE A 329 5.30 9.13 -22.04
C PHE A 329 5.44 9.22 -23.57
N GLU A 330 4.32 9.25 -24.29
CA GLU A 330 4.27 9.40 -25.75
C GLU A 330 4.93 10.70 -26.22
N GLN A 331 4.73 11.79 -25.48
CA GLN A 331 5.33 13.08 -25.79
C GLN A 331 6.86 13.03 -25.67
N LEU A 332 7.39 12.35 -24.65
CA LEU A 332 8.83 12.17 -24.48
C LEU A 332 9.42 11.16 -25.47
N LEU A 333 8.64 10.16 -25.86
CA LEU A 333 9.01 9.19 -26.87
C LEU A 333 9.17 9.88 -28.23
N GLU A 334 8.24 10.74 -28.63
CA GLU A 334 8.35 11.56 -29.84
C GLU A 334 9.54 12.53 -29.73
N ALA A 335 9.64 13.27 -28.62
CA ALA A 335 10.67 14.30 -28.43
C ALA A 335 12.10 13.72 -28.50
N THR A 336 12.30 12.47 -28.08
CA THR A 336 13.62 11.81 -28.05
C THR A 336 13.89 10.92 -29.27
N ASN A 337 12.97 10.89 -30.24
CA ASN A 337 12.99 9.94 -31.36
C ASN A 337 13.11 8.48 -30.86
N ASN A 338 12.15 8.08 -30.02
CA ASN A 338 12.07 6.77 -29.38
C ASN A 338 13.32 6.39 -28.58
N PHE A 339 13.86 7.36 -27.81
CA PHE A 339 15.09 7.19 -27.03
C PHE A 339 16.27 6.67 -27.87
N SER A 340 16.42 7.15 -29.11
CA SER A 340 17.48 6.74 -30.04
C SER A 340 18.87 6.97 -29.44
N GLU A 341 19.79 6.01 -29.66
CA GLU A 341 21.19 6.13 -29.23
C GLU A 341 21.91 7.33 -29.89
N GLU A 342 21.44 7.80 -31.05
CA GLU A 342 21.97 9.01 -31.71
C GLU A 342 21.74 10.27 -30.86
N ASN A 343 20.70 10.27 -30.03
CA ASN A 343 20.35 11.36 -29.14
C ASN A 343 20.93 11.19 -27.73
N LYS A 344 21.70 10.13 -27.46
CA LYS A 344 22.22 9.86 -26.13
C LYS A 344 23.33 10.85 -25.74
N LEU A 345 23.09 11.59 -24.67
CA LEU A 345 24.05 12.54 -24.09
C LEU A 345 25.06 11.86 -23.17
N GLY A 346 24.67 10.75 -22.53
CA GLY A 346 25.53 9.97 -21.65
C GLY A 346 24.76 8.92 -20.85
N GLN A 347 25.48 8.09 -20.09
CA GLN A 347 24.89 7.07 -19.22
C GLN A 347 25.72 6.93 -17.94
N GLY A 348 25.05 6.96 -16.79
CA GLY A 348 25.65 6.73 -15.47
C GLY A 348 24.94 5.61 -14.71
N GLY A 349 25.23 5.47 -13.41
CA GLY A 349 24.61 4.45 -12.55
C GLY A 349 23.10 4.61 -12.34
N PHE A 350 22.52 5.73 -12.77
CA PHE A 350 21.10 6.08 -12.61
C PHE A 350 20.32 6.04 -13.93
N GLY A 351 20.92 5.46 -14.97
CA GLY A 351 20.30 5.31 -16.29
C GLY A 351 20.86 6.26 -17.36
N PRO A 352 20.40 6.09 -18.61
CA PRO A 352 20.77 6.92 -19.75
C PRO A 352 20.08 8.29 -19.74
N VAL A 353 20.77 9.29 -20.32
CA VAL A 353 20.25 10.63 -20.57
C VAL A 353 20.24 10.88 -22.07
N TYR A 354 19.09 11.30 -22.60
CA TYR A 354 18.87 11.59 -24.01
C TYR A 354 18.60 13.07 -24.24
N LYS A 355 19.00 13.58 -25.39
CA LYS A 355 18.58 14.87 -25.92
C LYS A 355 17.21 14.71 -26.55
N GLY A 356 16.28 15.60 -26.24
CA GLY A 356 14.97 15.67 -26.87
C GLY A 356 14.66 17.07 -27.36
N LYS A 357 13.66 17.18 -28.24
CA LYS A 357 13.08 18.45 -28.68
C LYS A 357 11.57 18.36 -28.64
N LEU A 358 10.94 19.18 -27.80
CA LEU A 358 9.49 19.26 -27.69
C LEU A 358 8.87 19.91 -28.94
N THR A 359 7.56 19.76 -29.11
CA THR A 359 6.80 20.26 -30.28
C THR A 359 6.82 21.79 -30.40
N ASP A 360 6.99 22.50 -29.28
CA ASP A 360 7.19 23.95 -29.22
C ASP A 360 8.61 24.40 -29.60
N GLY A 361 9.51 23.43 -29.85
CA GLY A 361 10.89 23.64 -30.23
C GLY A 361 11.88 23.70 -29.06
N LEU A 362 11.44 23.55 -27.81
CA LEU A 362 12.30 23.56 -26.64
C LEU A 362 13.20 22.32 -26.60
N GLU A 363 14.52 22.53 -26.50
CA GLU A 363 15.48 21.43 -26.31
C GLU A 363 15.52 21.01 -24.83
N ILE A 364 15.43 19.71 -24.59
CA ILE A 364 15.36 19.10 -23.26
C ILE A 364 16.40 17.99 -23.10
N ALA A 365 16.77 17.71 -21.85
CA ALA A 365 17.53 16.53 -21.48
C ALA A 365 16.63 15.57 -20.68
N VAL A 366 16.45 14.36 -21.18
CA VAL A 366 15.51 13.36 -20.67
C VAL A 366 16.30 12.23 -20.02
N LYS A 367 16.25 12.13 -18.69
CA LYS A 367 16.91 11.08 -17.90
C LYS A 367 15.90 9.97 -17.61
N ARG A 368 16.09 8.81 -18.23
CA ARG A 368 15.25 7.62 -17.99
C ARG A 368 15.86 6.82 -16.85
N LEU A 369 15.18 6.80 -15.71
CA LEU A 369 15.68 6.08 -14.53
C LEU A 369 15.56 4.59 -14.76
N ALA A 370 16.57 3.85 -14.33
CA ALA A 370 16.63 2.42 -14.62
C ALA A 370 15.70 1.62 -13.70
N SER A 371 14.98 0.64 -14.26
CA SER A 371 13.90 -0.09 -13.57
C SER A 371 14.37 -1.11 -12.53
N HIS A 372 15.67 -1.23 -12.26
CA HIS A 372 16.18 -2.23 -11.31
C HIS A 372 15.96 -1.80 -9.84
N SER A 373 15.04 -2.53 -9.19
CA SER A 373 14.97 -2.73 -7.73
C SER A 373 14.97 -1.47 -6.84
N GLY A 374 13.81 -0.82 -6.62
CA GLY A 374 13.54 0.13 -5.52
C GLY A 374 14.32 1.44 -5.48
N GLN A 375 15.46 1.48 -6.14
CA GLN A 375 16.41 2.58 -6.20
C GLN A 375 15.89 3.70 -7.10
N GLY A 376 15.38 3.37 -8.30
CA GLY A 376 14.79 4.35 -9.23
C GLY A 376 13.56 5.10 -8.69
N PHE A 377 12.75 4.50 -7.81
CA PHE A 377 11.63 5.20 -7.17
C PHE A 377 12.09 6.16 -6.06
N THR A 378 13.10 5.75 -5.29
CA THR A 378 13.69 6.58 -4.24
C THR A 378 14.42 7.79 -4.84
N GLU A 379 15.15 7.58 -5.93
CA GLU A 379 15.82 8.62 -6.71
C GLU A 379 14.82 9.55 -7.38
N PHE A 380 13.77 9.02 -8.00
CA PHE A 380 12.67 9.82 -8.54
C PHE A 380 12.06 10.73 -7.47
N LYS A 381 11.75 10.19 -6.29
CA LYS A 381 11.18 10.98 -5.19
C LYS A 381 12.16 12.03 -4.65
N ASN A 382 13.44 11.72 -4.54
CA ASN A 382 14.48 12.65 -4.08
C ASN A 382 14.71 13.79 -5.10
N GLU A 383 14.82 13.47 -6.39
CA GLU A 383 15.01 14.44 -7.46
C GLU A 383 13.75 15.30 -7.69
N VAL A 384 12.54 14.76 -7.52
CA VAL A 384 11.29 15.56 -7.55
C VAL A 384 11.15 16.45 -6.31
N GLN A 385 11.60 16.00 -5.12
CA GLN A 385 11.65 16.85 -3.93
C GLN A 385 12.59 18.06 -4.06
N LEU A 386 13.47 18.08 -5.05
CA LEU A 386 14.36 19.19 -5.39
C LEU A 386 13.57 20.47 -5.74
N ILE A 387 12.36 20.34 -6.30
CA ILE A 387 11.44 21.44 -6.63
C ILE A 387 11.12 22.29 -5.39
N ALA A 388 11.10 21.67 -4.21
CA ALA A 388 10.78 22.37 -2.97
C ALA A 388 11.93 23.21 -2.41
N LYS A 389 13.18 23.07 -2.90
CA LYS A 389 14.36 23.56 -2.16
C LYS A 389 15.48 24.22 -2.96
N LEU A 390 15.54 24.15 -4.29
CA LEU A 390 16.76 24.60 -4.99
C LEU A 390 16.49 25.54 -6.18
N GLN A 391 16.86 26.81 -5.98
CA GLN A 391 17.16 27.77 -7.05
C GLN A 391 18.62 28.21 -6.86
N HIS A 392 19.58 27.50 -7.44
CA HIS A 392 20.98 27.90 -7.44
C HIS A 392 21.50 27.97 -8.87
N SER A 393 22.29 29.01 -9.20
CA SER A 393 22.80 29.32 -10.54
C SER A 393 23.73 28.28 -11.17
N ASN A 394 23.98 27.16 -10.49
CA ASN A 394 24.94 26.12 -10.90
C ASN A 394 24.29 24.73 -11.02
N LEU A 395 22.96 24.63 -10.85
CA LEU A 395 22.21 23.39 -11.01
C LEU A 395 21.35 23.47 -12.27
N VAL A 396 21.33 22.39 -13.05
CA VAL A 396 20.46 22.28 -14.24
C VAL A 396 19.01 22.28 -13.76
N ARG A 397 18.18 23.16 -14.33
CA ARG A 397 16.77 23.27 -13.93
C ARG A 397 15.98 22.02 -14.33
N LEU A 398 15.24 21.48 -13.36
CA LEU A 398 14.24 20.43 -13.59
C LEU A 398 12.96 21.09 -14.13
N LEU A 399 12.57 20.72 -15.35
CA LEU A 399 11.37 21.21 -16.04
C LEU A 399 10.14 20.38 -15.72
N GLY A 400 10.31 19.09 -15.42
CA GLY A 400 9.18 18.19 -15.25
C GLY A 400 9.55 16.74 -15.03
N CYS A 401 8.52 15.90 -14.98
CA CYS A 401 8.68 14.45 -14.91
C CYS A 401 7.60 13.72 -15.72
N CYS A 402 7.88 12.48 -16.09
CA CYS A 402 6.88 11.51 -16.52
C CYS A 402 6.89 10.34 -15.54
N TYR A 403 5.69 9.94 -15.10
CA TYR A 403 5.47 8.82 -14.20
C TYR A 403 4.29 8.01 -14.74
N GLN A 404 4.59 6.90 -15.42
CA GLN A 404 3.59 6.02 -16.00
C GLN A 404 4.07 4.58 -15.84
N ASP A 405 3.30 3.74 -15.15
CA ASP A 405 3.62 2.34 -14.85
C ASP A 405 5.04 2.15 -14.25
N GLU A 406 5.93 1.47 -14.98
CA GLU A 406 7.32 1.25 -14.58
C GLU A 406 8.26 2.40 -14.96
N GLU A 407 7.83 3.29 -15.87
CA GLU A 407 8.62 4.39 -16.40
C GLU A 407 8.70 5.56 -15.41
N LYS A 408 9.92 5.93 -15.05
CA LYS A 408 10.23 7.06 -14.16
C LYS A 408 11.24 7.93 -14.87
N ILE A 409 10.78 9.07 -15.39
CA ILE A 409 11.57 9.91 -16.28
C ILE A 409 11.60 11.33 -15.73
N LEU A 410 12.78 11.95 -15.78
CA LEU A 410 13.01 13.32 -15.36
C LEU A 410 13.41 14.17 -16.56
N VAL A 411 12.81 15.36 -16.66
CA VAL A 411 12.99 16.28 -17.79
C VAL A 411 13.70 17.53 -17.30
N TYR A 412 14.87 17.80 -17.88
CA TYR A 412 15.74 18.91 -17.55
C TYR A 412 15.88 19.88 -18.74
N GLU A 413 16.26 21.13 -18.45
CA GLU A 413 16.66 22.05 -19.51
C GLU A 413 17.96 21.58 -20.19
N TYR A 414 18.03 21.67 -21.52
CA TYR A 414 19.23 21.35 -22.27
C TYR A 414 20.20 22.54 -22.29
N LEU A 415 21.49 22.29 -22.00
CA LEU A 415 22.54 23.31 -22.03
C LEU A 415 23.54 23.03 -23.18
N PRO A 416 23.47 23.76 -24.31
CA PRO A 416 24.43 23.61 -25.40
C PRO A 416 25.79 24.20 -25.02
N ASN A 417 26.86 23.40 -25.11
CA ASN A 417 28.29 23.74 -24.95
C ASN A 417 28.88 23.88 -23.53
N LYS A 418 29.04 22.74 -22.84
CA LYS A 418 30.18 22.51 -21.93
C LYS A 418 30.81 21.15 -22.26
N SER A 419 31.92 21.14 -23.00
CA SER A 419 32.70 19.94 -23.32
C SER A 419 34.03 19.91 -22.54
N PRO A 420 34.72 18.77 -22.45
CA PRO A 420 34.30 17.45 -21.98
C PRO A 420 35.00 17.08 -20.65
N MET A 421 34.48 16.04 -19.97
CA MET A 421 34.88 15.49 -18.67
C MET A 421 34.38 16.22 -17.41
N SER A 422 33.55 15.47 -16.68
CA SER A 422 33.21 15.59 -15.26
C SER A 422 32.03 16.52 -14.91
N THR A 423 30.86 15.89 -14.80
CA THR A 423 29.88 16.20 -13.75
C THR A 423 29.18 17.56 -13.88
N ALA A 424 28.35 17.73 -14.92
CA ALA A 424 27.08 18.42 -14.66
C ALA A 424 26.38 17.57 -13.59
N VAL A 425 26.24 18.12 -12.39
CA VAL A 425 25.62 17.44 -11.26
C VAL A 425 24.13 17.35 -11.57
N PHE A 426 23.73 16.32 -12.32
CA PHE A 426 22.43 15.72 -12.07
C PHE A 426 22.47 15.30 -10.60
N PRO A 427 21.51 15.75 -9.76
CA PRO A 427 21.47 15.34 -8.37
C PRO A 427 21.59 13.81 -8.31
N ARG A 428 22.47 13.32 -7.43
CA ARG A 428 22.61 11.89 -7.14
C ARG A 428 21.51 11.42 -6.22
#